data_AF-A0A3D4EPK2-F1
#
_entry.id   AF-A0A3D4EPK2-F1
#
_cell.length_a   1.000
_cell.length_b   1.000
_cell.length_c   1.000
_cell.angle_alpha   90.00
_cell.angle_beta   90.00
_cell.angle_gamma   90.00
#
_symmetry.space_group_name_H-M   'P 1'
#
loop_
_entity.id
_entity.type
_entity.pdbx_description
1 polymer ?
#
loop_
_entity_poly.entity_id
_entity_poly.type
_entity_poly.pdbx_seq_one_letter_code
_entity_poly.pdbx_strand_id
1 'polypeptide(L)'
;MEEENAQLKKLVADLSLDKQILQDVLKKVLRPSRKREMISTIRMEYNISINRCVRLILLHKSVFYYIPKERGDELMRMRMKEIAATRVRYGYLRIYILLRWEGFMDNNKRVYSVYCEEGLNLRSKRSKRSRCGAHRQLFPVMPLVYMSAGVWSRKLSGL
;
A
#
# COMPACT_ATOMS: atom_id res chain seq x y z
N MET A 1 34.48 -2.30 43.23
CA MET A 1 34.73 -0.90 42.82
C MET A 1 35.17 -0.77 41.37
N GLU A 2 36.25 -1.40 40.90
CA GLU A 2 36.73 -1.22 39.52
C GLU A 2 35.79 -1.83 38.46
N GLU A 3 35.25 -3.02 38.73
CA GLU A 3 34.32 -3.72 37.83
C GLU A 3 33.00 -2.96 37.63
N GLU A 4 32.45 -2.38 38.70
CA GLU A 4 31.24 -1.55 38.64
C GLU A 4 31.47 -0.30 37.79
N ASN A 5 32.62 0.35 37.95
CA ASN A 5 32.99 1.51 37.14
C ASN A 5 33.14 1.15 35.66
N ALA A 6 33.65 -0.04 35.34
CA ALA A 6 33.74 -0.52 33.97
C ALA A 6 32.33 -0.78 33.37
N GLN A 7 31.43 -1.39 34.14
CA GLN A 7 30.04 -1.63 33.71
C GLN A 7 29.28 -0.33 33.48
N LEU A 8 29.42 0.65 34.37
CA LEU A 8 28.78 1.96 34.24
C LEU A 8 29.30 2.73 33.02
N LYS A 9 30.62 2.74 32.78
CA LYS A 9 31.21 3.36 31.59
C LYS A 9 30.66 2.75 30.30
N LYS A 10 30.51 1.43 30.27
CA LYS A 10 29.94 0.72 29.12
C LYS A 10 28.46 1.10 28.89
N LEU A 11 27.65 1.11 29.95
CA LEU A 11 26.24 1.52 29.87
C LEU A 11 26.09 2.97 29.39
N VAL A 12 26.90 3.89 29.93
CA VAL A 12 26.87 5.30 29.53
C VAL A 12 27.26 5.46 28.06
N ALA A 13 28.26 4.72 27.58
CA ALA A 13 28.64 4.73 26.17
C ALA A 13 27.51 4.23 25.27
N ASP A 14 26.88 3.10 25.62
CA ASP A 14 25.77 2.52 24.85
C ASP A 14 24.56 3.47 24.77
N LEU A 15 24.17 4.08 25.89
CA LEU A 15 23.06 5.04 25.95
C LEU A 15 23.38 6.35 25.21
N SER A 16 24.63 6.82 25.26
CA SER A 16 25.06 8.04 24.58
C SER A 16 25.02 7.86 23.06
N LEU A 17 25.43 6.70 22.56
CA LEU A 17 25.35 6.34 21.15
C LEU A 17 23.90 6.29 20.68
N ASP A 18 23.03 5.61 21.44
CA ASP A 18 21.60 5.52 21.12
C ASP A 18 20.94 6.92 21.07
N LYS A 19 21.32 7.82 21.98
CA LYS A 19 20.84 9.22 21.99
C LYS A 19 21.27 9.99 20.73
N GLN A 20 22.53 9.87 20.31
CA GLN A 20 23.03 10.53 19.09
C GLN A 20 22.25 10.06 17.86
N ILE A 21 22.09 8.75 17.69
CA ILE A 21 21.32 8.17 16.59
C ILE A 21 19.89 8.73 16.57
N LEU A 22 19.22 8.77 17.73
CA LEU A 22 17.85 9.25 17.79
C LEU A 22 17.71 10.74 17.44
N GLN A 23 18.69 11.57 17.80
CA GLN A 23 18.70 13.00 17.45
C GLN A 23 18.88 13.24 15.96
N ASP A 24 19.71 12.43 15.29
CA ASP A 24 19.92 12.53 13.84
C ASP A 24 18.68 12.07 13.04
N VAL A 25 17.91 11.12 13.61
CA VAL A 25 16.83 10.39 12.95
C VAL A 25 15.45 11.01 13.21
N LEU A 26 15.07 11.34 14.45
CA LEU A 26 13.69 11.65 14.84
C LEU A 26 13.27 13.12 14.66
N LYS A 27 13.56 13.72 13.50
CA LYS A 27 13.09 15.11 13.23
C LYS A 27 11.59 15.21 12.92
N LYS A 28 10.89 14.13 12.55
CA LYS A 28 9.46 14.12 12.16
C LYS A 28 8.78 12.76 12.44
N VAL A 29 7.43 12.76 12.47
CA VAL A 29 6.61 11.53 12.46
C VAL A 29 6.64 10.90 11.06
N LEU A 30 7.07 9.64 10.95
CA LEU A 30 7.32 8.98 9.66
C LEU A 30 6.42 7.77 9.44
N ARG A 31 6.03 7.56 8.17
CA ARG A 31 5.32 6.36 7.72
C ARG A 31 6.21 5.11 7.89
N PRO A 32 5.63 3.91 8.13
CA PRO A 32 6.40 2.67 8.31
C PRO A 32 7.39 2.36 7.17
N SER A 33 7.05 2.67 5.92
CA SER A 33 7.95 2.47 4.77
C SER A 33 9.24 3.28 4.92
N ARG A 34 9.13 4.56 5.29
CA ARG A 34 10.31 5.43 5.51
C ARG A 34 11.11 4.99 6.73
N LYS A 35 10.46 4.49 7.78
CA LYS A 35 11.16 3.89 8.93
C LYS A 35 12.03 2.70 8.53
N ARG A 36 11.61 1.86 7.58
CA ARG A 36 12.42 0.74 7.07
C ARG A 36 13.69 1.22 6.37
N GLU A 37 13.56 2.25 5.53
CA GLU A 37 14.70 2.87 4.84
C GLU A 37 15.71 3.43 5.84
N MET A 38 15.24 4.12 6.89
CA MET A 38 16.13 4.65 7.92
C MET A 38 16.87 3.58 8.70
N ILE A 39 16.23 2.45 9.02
CA ILE A 39 16.91 1.32 9.65
C ILE A 39 18.09 0.83 8.78
N SER A 40 17.92 0.83 7.46
CA SER A 40 19.02 0.48 6.55
C SER A 40 20.16 1.50 6.58
N THR A 41 19.83 2.80 6.62
CA THR A 41 20.81 3.89 6.71
C THR A 41 21.61 3.83 8.02
N ILE A 42 20.94 3.73 9.17
CA ILE A 42 21.58 3.66 10.49
C ILE A 42 22.49 2.43 10.60
N ARG A 43 22.03 1.29 10.06
CA ARG A 43 22.84 0.07 10.02
C ARG A 43 24.14 0.29 9.25
N MET A 44 24.11 1.01 8.14
CA MET A 44 25.30 1.29 7.32
C MET A 44 26.23 2.31 7.98
N GLU A 45 25.69 3.37 8.57
CA GLU A 45 26.48 4.46 9.17
C GLU A 45 27.15 4.06 10.49
N TYR A 46 26.42 3.38 11.38
CA TYR A 46 26.89 3.07 12.74
C TYR A 46 27.31 1.60 12.92
N ASN A 47 27.17 0.77 11.88
CA ASN A 47 27.48 -0.68 11.88
C ASN A 47 26.82 -1.45 13.04
N ILE A 48 25.55 -1.14 13.30
CA ILE A 48 24.77 -1.72 14.41
C ILE A 48 23.89 -2.88 13.90
N SER A 49 23.62 -3.84 14.79
CA SER A 49 22.67 -4.92 14.49
C SER A 49 21.26 -4.40 14.17
N ILE A 50 20.56 -5.07 13.25
CA ILE A 50 19.18 -4.73 12.86
C ILE A 50 18.25 -4.71 14.08
N ASN A 51 18.43 -5.64 15.02
CA ASN A 51 17.59 -5.72 16.22
C ASN A 51 17.70 -4.44 17.08
N ARG A 52 18.91 -3.90 17.26
CA ARG A 52 19.12 -2.64 18.00
C ARG A 52 18.49 -1.47 17.24
N CYS A 53 18.71 -1.37 15.93
CA CYS A 53 18.11 -0.32 15.09
C CYS A 53 16.57 -0.31 15.13
N VAL A 54 15.96 -1.49 15.00
CA VAL A 54 14.49 -1.67 15.01
C VAL A 54 13.89 -1.27 16.37
N ARG A 55 14.58 -1.59 17.48
CA ARG A 55 14.20 -1.15 18.83
C ARG A 55 14.30 0.37 18.97
N LEU A 56 15.36 1.00 18.46
CA LEU A 56 15.54 2.46 18.50
C LEU A 56 14.44 3.21 17.74
N ILE A 57 14.06 2.76 16.55
CA ILE A 57 13.04 3.41 15.70
C ILE A 57 11.60 3.08 16.13
N LEU A 58 11.43 2.20 17.12
CA LEU A 58 10.13 1.70 17.59
C LEU A 58 9.33 1.10 16.43
N LEU A 59 9.97 0.25 15.62
CA LEU A 59 9.31 -0.55 14.59
C LEU A 59 9.25 -2.01 15.08
N HIS A 60 8.20 -2.74 14.75
CA HIS A 60 8.20 -4.17 15.04
C HIS A 60 9.03 -4.94 14.01
N LYS A 61 9.76 -5.97 14.44
CA LYS A 61 10.66 -6.75 13.56
C LYS A 61 9.92 -7.37 12.37
N SER A 62 8.72 -7.91 12.59
CA SER A 62 7.91 -8.48 11.49
C SER A 62 7.59 -7.44 10.41
N VAL A 63 7.42 -6.17 10.80
CA VAL A 63 7.19 -5.10 9.84
C VAL A 63 8.45 -4.82 9.05
N PHE A 64 9.65 -4.88 9.62
CA PHE A 64 10.87 -4.70 8.83
C PHE A 64 11.07 -5.78 7.76
N TYR A 65 10.87 -7.05 8.13
CA TYR A 65 11.06 -8.20 7.23
C TYR A 65 9.86 -8.50 6.32
N TYR A 66 8.73 -7.80 6.49
CA TYR A 66 7.56 -8.05 5.67
C TYR A 66 7.81 -7.65 4.22
N ILE A 67 7.84 -8.65 3.34
CA ILE A 67 7.85 -8.49 1.90
C ILE A 67 6.39 -8.61 1.42
N PRO A 68 5.86 -7.61 0.69
CA PRO A 68 4.53 -7.72 0.11
C PRO A 68 4.50 -8.91 -0.84
N LYS A 69 3.56 -9.83 -0.63
CA LYS A 69 3.37 -10.99 -1.49
C LYS A 69 2.29 -10.66 -2.52
N GLU A 70 2.69 -10.60 -3.78
CA GLU A 70 1.75 -10.54 -4.90
C GLU A 70 0.95 -11.85 -4.94
N ARG A 71 -0.35 -11.73 -5.14
CA ARG A 71 -1.21 -12.88 -5.43
C ARG A 71 -1.31 -12.99 -6.94
N GLY A 72 -1.30 -14.22 -7.47
CA GLY A 72 -1.42 -14.50 -8.89
C GLY A 72 -2.80 -14.13 -9.43
N ASP A 73 -3.03 -12.83 -9.58
CA ASP A 73 -4.31 -12.23 -9.97
C ASP A 73 -4.51 -12.24 -11.50
N GLU A 74 -3.53 -12.74 -12.25
CA GLU A 74 -3.52 -12.75 -13.72
C GLU A 74 -4.71 -13.49 -14.31
N LEU A 75 -5.03 -14.69 -13.83
CA LEU A 75 -6.17 -15.46 -14.33
C LEU A 75 -7.50 -14.72 -14.11
N MET A 76 -7.67 -14.14 -12.93
CA MET A 76 -8.85 -13.35 -12.60
C MET A 76 -8.93 -12.07 -13.45
N ARG A 77 -7.81 -11.36 -13.63
CA ARG A 77 -7.72 -10.17 -14.49
C ARG A 77 -8.06 -10.49 -15.95
N MET A 78 -7.47 -11.55 -16.50
CA MET A 78 -7.75 -11.99 -17.87
C MET A 78 -9.23 -12.32 -18.03
N ARG A 79 -9.79 -13.12 -17.13
CA ARG A 79 -11.19 -13.51 -17.21
C ARG A 79 -12.14 -12.31 -17.06
N MET A 80 -11.80 -11.39 -16.16
CA MET A 80 -12.52 -10.14 -15.98
C MET A 80 -12.51 -9.29 -17.27
N LYS A 81 -11.37 -9.21 -17.97
CA LYS A 81 -11.23 -8.52 -19.26
C LYS A 81 -12.06 -9.17 -20.36
N GLU A 82 -12.11 -10.50 -20.41
CA GLU A 82 -12.95 -11.24 -21.37
C GLU A 82 -14.44 -10.96 -21.17
N ILE A 83 -14.92 -11.05 -19.93
CA ILE A 83 -16.33 -10.74 -19.59
C ILE A 83 -16.63 -9.28 -19.93
N ALA A 84 -15.69 -8.38 -19.63
CA ALA A 84 -15.81 -6.98 -19.96
C ALA A 84 -15.90 -6.78 -21.49
N ALA A 85 -15.01 -7.39 -22.28
CA ALA A 85 -14.98 -7.25 -23.73
C ALA A 85 -16.27 -7.78 -24.38
N THR A 86 -16.74 -8.95 -23.95
CA THR A 86 -17.96 -9.57 -24.49
C THR A 86 -19.24 -8.82 -24.08
N ARG A 87 -19.33 -8.37 -22.82
CA ARG A 87 -20.53 -7.73 -22.25
C ARG A 87 -20.20 -6.33 -21.75
N VAL A 88 -20.07 -5.41 -22.70
CA VAL A 88 -19.66 -4.00 -22.46
C VAL A 88 -20.52 -3.28 -21.42
N ARG A 89 -21.81 -3.61 -21.31
CA ARG A 89 -22.76 -2.96 -20.37
C ARG A 89 -22.62 -3.41 -18.91
N TYR A 90 -21.90 -4.50 -18.65
CA TYR A 90 -21.85 -5.05 -17.29
C TYR A 90 -20.95 -4.20 -16.41
N GLY A 91 -21.50 -3.71 -15.30
CA GLY A 91 -20.73 -3.07 -14.24
C GLY A 91 -20.07 -4.09 -13.31
N TYR A 92 -19.30 -3.61 -12.34
CA TYR A 92 -18.49 -4.45 -11.45
C TYR A 92 -19.30 -5.56 -10.75
N LEU A 93 -20.51 -5.28 -10.25
CA LEU A 93 -21.33 -6.29 -9.55
C LEU A 93 -21.69 -7.47 -10.45
N ARG A 94 -21.99 -7.22 -11.72
CA ARG A 94 -22.36 -8.29 -12.65
C ARG A 94 -21.16 -9.14 -13.03
N ILE A 95 -20.01 -8.51 -13.19
CA ILE A 95 -18.75 -9.21 -13.42
C ILE A 95 -18.37 -10.04 -12.18
N TYR A 96 -18.50 -9.48 -10.98
CA TYR A 96 -18.26 -10.19 -9.72
C TYR A 96 -19.13 -11.44 -9.59
N ILE A 97 -20.43 -11.35 -9.89
CA ILE A 97 -21.33 -12.52 -9.83
C ILE A 97 -20.91 -13.60 -10.84
N LEU A 98 -20.52 -13.23 -12.06
CA LEU A 98 -20.05 -14.19 -13.06
C LEU A 98 -18.74 -14.87 -12.61
N LEU A 99 -17.80 -14.10 -12.07
CA LEU A 99 -16.56 -14.65 -11.52
C LEU A 99 -16.85 -15.62 -10.34
N ARG A 100 -17.83 -15.31 -9.49
CA ARG A 100 -18.24 -16.22 -8.40
C ARG A 100 -18.81 -17.54 -8.95
N TRP A 101 -19.58 -17.50 -10.04
CA TRP A 101 -20.11 -18.71 -10.68
C TRP A 101 -19.02 -19.54 -11.35
N GLU A 102 -17.97 -18.90 -11.85
CA GLU A 102 -16.79 -19.56 -12.42
C GLU A 102 -15.82 -20.09 -11.35
N GLY A 103 -16.14 -19.93 -10.06
CA GLY A 103 -15.36 -20.48 -8.95
C GLY A 103 -14.32 -19.54 -8.34
N PHE A 104 -14.25 -18.27 -8.79
CA PHE A 104 -13.38 -17.29 -8.15
C PHE A 104 -13.94 -16.89 -6.77
N MET A 105 -13.27 -17.31 -5.70
CA MET A 105 -13.78 -17.10 -4.33
C MET A 105 -13.38 -15.76 -3.68
N ASP A 106 -12.82 -14.82 -4.47
CA ASP A 106 -12.37 -13.53 -3.95
C ASP A 106 -13.50 -12.67 -3.40
N ASN A 107 -13.14 -11.82 -2.43
CA ASN A 107 -14.06 -10.86 -1.83
C ASN A 107 -14.43 -9.76 -2.83
N ASN A 108 -15.68 -9.30 -2.82
CA ASN A 108 -16.19 -8.22 -3.66
C ASN A 108 -15.30 -6.95 -3.62
N LYS A 109 -14.80 -6.56 -2.43
CA LYS A 109 -13.89 -5.39 -2.30
C LYS A 109 -12.60 -5.55 -3.12
N ARG A 110 -12.06 -6.77 -3.15
CA ARG A 110 -10.84 -7.09 -3.90
C ARG A 110 -11.13 -7.06 -5.40
N VAL A 111 -12.21 -7.72 -5.82
CA VAL A 111 -12.65 -7.71 -7.23
C VAL A 111 -12.87 -6.30 -7.74
N TYR A 112 -13.50 -5.44 -6.93
CA TYR A 112 -13.68 -4.02 -7.26
C TYR A 112 -12.35 -3.26 -7.38
N SER A 113 -11.37 -3.55 -6.54
CA SER A 113 -10.04 -2.90 -6.60
C SER A 113 -9.33 -3.28 -7.90
N VAL A 114 -9.28 -4.57 -8.22
CA VAL A 114 -8.70 -5.09 -9.48
C VAL A 114 -9.44 -4.52 -10.69
N TYR A 115 -10.78 -4.42 -10.62
CA TYR A 115 -11.61 -3.80 -11.66
C TYR A 115 -11.26 -2.32 -11.92
N CYS A 116 -10.99 -1.56 -10.86
CA CYS A 116 -10.57 -0.17 -10.95
C CYS A 116 -9.13 -0.04 -11.51
N GLU A 117 -8.21 -0.89 -11.04
CA GLU A 117 -6.82 -0.93 -11.52
C GLU A 117 -6.74 -1.25 -13.02
N GLU A 118 -7.61 -2.14 -13.51
CA GLU A 118 -7.74 -2.48 -14.93
C GLU A 118 -8.50 -1.43 -15.75
N GLY A 119 -8.94 -0.32 -15.14
CA GLY A 119 -9.59 0.77 -15.83
C GLY A 119 -10.96 0.42 -16.45
N LEU A 120 -11.61 -0.64 -15.96
CA LEU A 120 -12.88 -1.15 -16.51
C LEU A 120 -14.11 -0.30 -16.11
N ASN A 121 -13.89 0.81 -15.39
CA ASN A 121 -14.95 1.68 -14.90
C ASN A 121 -15.80 2.26 -16.04
N LEU A 122 -17.12 2.06 -15.94
CA LEU A 122 -18.07 2.63 -16.88
C LEU A 122 -18.23 4.13 -16.60
N ARG A 123 -18.28 4.95 -17.66
CA ARG A 123 -18.52 6.39 -17.53
C ARG A 123 -19.92 6.66 -16.98
N SER A 124 -20.01 7.33 -15.83
CA SER A 124 -21.27 7.71 -15.20
C SER A 124 -22.06 8.75 -16.00
N LYS A 125 -21.38 9.77 -16.58
CA LYS A 125 -22.00 10.76 -17.47
C LYS A 125 -22.18 10.21 -18.88
N ARG A 126 -23.33 9.60 -19.15
CA ARG A 126 -23.76 9.20 -20.50
C ARG A 126 -24.43 10.38 -21.22
N SER A 127 -24.18 10.57 -22.51
CA SER A 127 -25.00 11.49 -23.32
C SER A 127 -26.39 10.85 -23.53
N LYS A 128 -27.45 11.63 -23.31
CA LYS A 128 -28.85 11.17 -23.31
C LYS A 128 -29.30 10.57 -24.67
N ARG A 129 -28.50 10.72 -25.74
CA ARG A 129 -28.88 10.43 -27.13
C ARG A 129 -28.21 9.21 -27.78
N SER A 130 -27.16 8.61 -27.22
CA SER A 130 -26.56 7.42 -27.84
C SER A 130 -27.17 6.13 -27.31
N ARG A 131 -28.00 5.46 -28.12
CA ARG A 131 -28.63 4.16 -27.79
C ARG A 131 -27.71 2.95 -28.02
N CYS A 132 -26.66 3.10 -28.83
CA CYS A 132 -25.64 2.07 -29.05
C CYS A 132 -24.41 2.37 -28.19
N GLY A 133 -23.98 1.38 -27.40
CA GLY A 133 -23.03 1.54 -26.31
C GLY A 133 -21.68 2.08 -26.75
N ALA A 134 -21.22 3.15 -26.10
CA ALA A 134 -19.81 3.49 -26.17
C ALA A 134 -19.02 2.31 -25.59
N HIS A 135 -17.99 1.86 -26.33
CA HIS A 135 -16.95 1.00 -25.77
C HIS A 135 -16.46 1.58 -24.44
N ARG A 136 -16.06 0.73 -23.48
CA ARG A 136 -15.38 1.19 -22.26
C ARG A 136 -14.21 2.07 -22.70
N GLN A 137 -14.37 3.38 -22.61
CA GLN A 137 -13.22 4.26 -22.66
C GLN A 137 -12.48 3.96 -21.37
N LEU A 138 -11.22 3.54 -21.50
CA LEU A 138 -10.33 3.46 -20.35
C LEU A 138 -10.48 4.78 -19.61
N PHE A 139 -11.03 4.75 -18.40
CA PHE A 139 -10.87 5.90 -17.52
C PHE A 139 -9.35 6.10 -17.43
N PRO A 140 -8.83 7.34 -17.54
CA PRO A 140 -7.42 7.55 -17.25
C PRO A 140 -7.20 6.96 -15.86
N VAL A 141 -6.35 5.93 -15.79
CA VAL A 141 -6.01 5.23 -14.56
C VAL A 141 -5.54 6.35 -13.64
N MET A 142 -6.34 6.71 -12.64
CA MET A 142 -5.95 7.74 -11.70
C MET A 142 -4.67 7.20 -11.06
N PRO A 143 -3.52 7.88 -11.20
CA PRO A 143 -2.28 7.38 -10.66
C PRO A 143 -2.48 7.13 -9.15
N LEU A 144 -1.93 6.02 -8.64
CA LEU A 144 -2.07 5.55 -7.25
C LEU A 144 -1.78 6.64 -6.19
N VAL A 145 -1.14 7.73 -6.59
CA VAL A 145 -0.93 8.98 -5.84
C VAL A 145 -2.25 9.53 -5.25
N TYR A 146 -3.40 9.35 -5.91
CA TYR A 146 -4.69 9.83 -5.41
C TYR A 146 -5.30 8.98 -4.27
N MET A 147 -4.76 7.80 -3.96
CA MET A 147 -5.23 6.96 -2.86
C MET A 147 -4.53 7.25 -1.51
N SER A 148 -3.51 8.11 -1.48
CA SER A 148 -2.69 8.37 -0.27
C SER A 148 -3.07 9.60 0.56
N ALA A 149 -4.10 10.36 0.20
CA ALA A 149 -4.54 11.51 0.98
C ALA A 149 -6.07 11.50 1.11
N GLY A 150 -6.56 11.65 2.34
CA GLY A 150 -7.99 11.73 2.70
C GLY A 150 -8.68 12.96 2.12
N VAL A 151 -8.79 13.04 0.79
CA VAL A 151 -9.47 14.09 0.03
C VAL A 151 -10.81 13.53 -0.47
N TRP A 152 -11.65 13.06 0.45
CA TRP A 152 -12.98 12.53 0.14
C TRP A 152 -14.07 13.19 1.00
N SER A 153 -13.96 14.51 1.23
CA SER A 153 -14.95 15.22 2.05
C SER A 153 -15.57 16.47 1.42
N ARG A 154 -15.10 16.99 0.27
CA ARG A 154 -15.60 18.29 -0.24
C ARG A 154 -16.14 18.36 -1.67
N LYS A 155 -16.22 17.25 -2.41
CA LYS A 155 -16.65 17.28 -3.82
C LYS A 155 -17.91 16.47 -4.14
N LEU A 156 -18.70 16.14 -3.12
CA LEU A 156 -20.03 15.53 -3.25
C LEU A 156 -21.17 16.46 -2.78
N SER A 157 -20.87 17.69 -2.36
CA SER A 157 -21.87 18.68 -1.91
C SER A 157 -22.26 19.68 -3.00
N GLY A 158 -22.31 19.23 -4.25
CA GLY A 158 -22.73 20.09 -5.36
C GLY A 158 -22.58 19.33 -6.66
N LEU A 159 -23.63 18.58 -7.02
CA LEU A 159 -24.14 18.24 -8.36
C LEU A 159 -25.00 16.98 -8.29
#